data_AF-A0A1I1UAV9-F1
#
_entry.id   AF-A0A1I1UAV9-F1
#
_cell.length_a   1.000
_cell.length_b   1.000
_cell.length_c   1.000
_cell.angle_alpha   90.00
_cell.angle_beta   90.00
_cell.angle_gamma   90.00
#
_symmetry.space_group_name_H-M   'P 1'
#
loop_
_entity.id
_entity.type
_entity.pdbx_description
1 polymer ?
#
loop_
_entity_poly.entity_id
_entity_poly.type
_entity_poly.pdbx_seq_one_letter_code
_entity_poly.pdbx_strand_id
1 'polypeptide(L)'
;MSEDPGDLARLADLALPPAVPFWPPAAGIWIVGGAVIAMLAIAGIRALRRYRADAYLRAAAAELDVSVATSPSGIDTVEAVSAILKRAAMVTYGRERVAALTGPSWASFVAQTAPPGARTDVLAAGLERLFACPESTAGGDAGLLFGQAKAWLRGQRGRAGSA
;
A
#
# COMPACT_ATOMS: atom_id res chain seq x y z
N MET A 1 28.90 -84.39 -35.19
CA MET A 1 28.53 -82.96 -35.26
C MET A 1 28.27 -82.51 -33.84
N SER A 2 29.31 -82.05 -33.16
CA SER A 2 29.21 -81.58 -31.77
C SER A 2 28.70 -80.15 -31.79
N GLU A 3 27.59 -79.88 -31.12
CA GLU A 3 27.06 -78.52 -30.94
C GLU A 3 28.09 -77.69 -30.16
N ASP A 4 28.52 -76.57 -30.75
CA ASP A 4 29.47 -75.65 -30.14
C ASP A 4 28.77 -74.88 -29.01
N PRO A 5 29.20 -75.02 -27.74
CA PRO A 5 28.60 -74.31 -26.62
C PRO A 5 28.78 -72.78 -26.72
N GLY A 6 29.58 -72.29 -27.68
CA GLY A 6 29.77 -70.87 -28.00
C GLY A 6 28.88 -70.30 -29.10
N ASP A 7 27.85 -71.01 -29.57
CA ASP A 7 26.99 -70.52 -30.65
C ASP A 7 26.24 -69.24 -30.26
N LEU A 8 26.64 -68.13 -30.88
CA LEU A 8 26.09 -66.78 -30.69
C LEU A 8 24.61 -66.70 -31.12
N ALA A 9 24.09 -67.68 -31.86
CA ALA A 9 22.68 -67.81 -32.16
C ALA A 9 21.80 -68.02 -30.91
N ARG A 10 22.40 -68.36 -29.76
CA ARG A 10 21.72 -68.49 -28.46
C ARG A 10 21.78 -67.24 -27.59
N LEU A 11 22.39 -66.13 -28.03
CA LEU A 11 22.24 -64.87 -27.32
C LEU A 11 20.78 -64.40 -27.46
N ALA A 12 19.99 -64.58 -26.41
CA ALA A 12 18.67 -64.00 -26.31
C ALA A 12 18.82 -62.48 -26.41
N ASP A 13 18.24 -61.91 -27.47
CA ASP A 13 18.21 -60.49 -27.74
C ASP A 13 17.68 -59.78 -26.48
N LEU A 14 18.53 -58.95 -25.84
CA LEU A 14 18.18 -58.28 -24.61
C LEU A 14 17.09 -57.26 -24.93
N ALA A 15 15.84 -57.62 -24.64
CA ALA A 15 14.70 -56.71 -24.77
C ALA A 15 14.93 -55.49 -23.86
N LEU A 16 15.36 -54.39 -24.45
CA LEU A 16 15.59 -53.13 -23.75
C LEU A 16 14.24 -52.66 -23.16
N PRO A 17 14.16 -52.33 -21.85
CA PRO A 17 12.90 -51.89 -21.28
C PRO A 17 12.41 -50.65 -22.04
N PRO A 18 11.10 -50.56 -22.35
CA PRO A 18 10.55 -49.40 -23.02
C PRO A 18 10.89 -48.15 -22.20
N ALA A 19 11.33 -47.09 -22.87
CA ALA A 19 11.69 -45.84 -22.23
C ALA A 19 10.55 -45.37 -21.33
N VAL A 20 10.83 -45.18 -20.03
CA VAL A 20 9.82 -44.70 -19.08
C VAL A 20 9.36 -43.32 -19.57
N PRO A 21 8.07 -43.13 -19.89
CA PRO A 21 7.59 -41.81 -20.24
C PRO A 21 7.80 -40.92 -19.02
N PHE A 22 8.64 -39.88 -19.16
CA PHE A 22 8.91 -38.86 -18.13
C PHE A 22 7.68 -37.96 -17.85
N TRP A 23 6.50 -38.43 -18.22
CA TRP A 23 5.24 -37.71 -18.17
C TRP A 23 4.28 -38.42 -17.21
N PRO A 24 3.68 -37.72 -16.23
CA PRO A 24 3.73 -36.28 -16.00
C PRO A 24 4.91 -35.89 -15.11
N PRO A 25 5.45 -34.66 -15.25
CA PRO A 25 6.31 -34.07 -14.23
C PRO A 25 5.62 -34.23 -12.88
N ALA A 26 6.32 -34.83 -11.91
CA ALA A 26 5.80 -35.16 -10.59
C ALA A 26 4.89 -34.04 -10.06
N ALA A 27 3.73 -34.39 -9.51
CA ALA A 27 2.67 -33.46 -9.10
C ALA A 27 3.16 -32.22 -8.31
N GLY A 28 4.34 -32.32 -7.67
CA GLY A 28 5.05 -31.21 -7.05
C GLY A 28 5.33 -29.98 -7.94
N ILE A 29 5.53 -30.12 -9.26
CA ILE A 29 5.75 -28.94 -10.13
C ILE A 29 4.49 -28.07 -10.23
N TRP A 30 3.31 -28.68 -10.23
CA TRP A 30 2.05 -27.93 -10.23
C TRP A 30 1.84 -27.18 -8.91
N ILE A 31 2.23 -27.80 -7.78
CA ILE A 31 2.18 -27.16 -6.46
C ILE A 31 3.13 -25.96 -6.41
N VAL A 32 4.38 -26.13 -6.88
CA VAL A 32 5.37 -25.05 -6.94
C VAL A 32 4.91 -23.95 -7.90
N GLY A 33 4.43 -24.30 -9.09
CA GLY A 33 3.89 -23.35 -10.06
C GLY A 33 2.71 -22.54 -9.49
N GLY A 34 1.77 -23.21 -8.82
CA GLY A 34 0.66 -22.57 -8.14
C GLY A 34 1.12 -21.62 -7.04
N ALA A 35 2.09 -22.02 -6.23
CA ALA A 35 2.66 -21.18 -5.17
C ALA A 35 3.34 -19.92 -5.75
N VAL A 36 4.11 -20.06 -6.83
CA VAL A 36 4.77 -18.93 -7.51
C VAL A 36 3.73 -17.95 -8.07
N ILE A 37 2.68 -18.46 -8.73
CA ILE A 37 1.59 -17.62 -9.27
C ILE A 37 0.87 -16.89 -8.14
N ALA A 38 0.56 -17.58 -7.03
CA ALA A 38 -0.08 -16.96 -5.87
C ALA A 38 0.80 -15.85 -5.27
N MET A 39 2.11 -16.08 -5.16
CA MET A 39 3.07 -15.09 -4.68
C MET A 39 3.11 -13.85 -5.59
N LEU A 40 3.17 -14.06 -6.90
CA LEU A 40 3.12 -12.98 -7.90
C LEU A 40 1.81 -12.20 -7.85
N ALA A 41 0.67 -12.88 -7.69
CA ALA A 41 -0.63 -12.24 -7.56
C ALA A 41 -0.70 -11.37 -6.30
N ILE A 42 -0.25 -11.88 -5.15
CA ILE A 42 -0.21 -11.12 -3.89
C ILE A 42 0.70 -9.89 -4.02
N ALA A 43 1.90 -10.07 -4.61
CA ALA A 43 2.84 -8.98 -4.84
C ALA A 43 2.26 -7.92 -5.78
N GLY A 44 1.64 -8.35 -6.89
CA GLY A 44 1.00 -7.47 -7.87
C GLY A 44 -0.17 -6.68 -7.28
N ILE A 45 -1.02 -7.33 -6.50
CA ILE A 45 -2.13 -6.67 -5.80
C ILE A 45 -1.60 -5.65 -4.79
N ARG A 46 -0.56 -5.98 -4.01
CA ARG A 46 0.08 -5.03 -3.09
C ARG A 46 0.67 -3.83 -3.83
N ALA A 47 1.40 -4.08 -4.91
CA ALA A 47 2.00 -3.04 -5.74
C ALA A 47 0.95 -2.12 -6.37
N LEU A 48 -0.15 -2.69 -6.89
CA LEU A 48 -1.28 -1.92 -7.44
C LEU A 48 -1.97 -1.07 -6.38
N ARG A 49 -2.25 -1.64 -5.20
CA ARG A 49 -2.86 -0.90 -4.08
C ARG A 49 -1.97 0.26 -3.65
N ARG A 50 -0.66 0.03 -3.58
CA ARG A 50 0.35 1.04 -3.28
C ARG A 50 0.43 2.13 -4.35
N TYR A 51 0.49 1.75 -5.62
CA TYR A 51 0.52 2.72 -6.73
C TYR A 51 -0.73 3.61 -6.73
N ARG A 52 -1.90 3.01 -6.49
CA ARG A 52 -3.15 3.78 -6.34
C ARG A 52 -3.08 4.71 -5.13
N ALA A 53 -2.62 4.22 -3.98
CA ALA A 53 -2.47 5.03 -2.78
C ALA A 53 -1.56 6.25 -3.01
N ASP A 54 -0.40 6.04 -3.63
CA ASP A 54 0.53 7.11 -3.95
C ASP A 54 -0.07 8.11 -4.94
N ALA A 55 -0.78 7.65 -5.97
CA ALA A 55 -1.48 8.51 -6.92
C ALA A 55 -2.55 9.38 -6.22
N TYR A 56 -3.34 8.80 -5.30
CA TYR A 56 -4.32 9.55 -4.50
C TYR A 56 -3.65 10.56 -3.56
N LEU A 57 -2.53 10.21 -2.92
CA LEU A 57 -1.78 11.14 -2.06
C LEU A 57 -1.11 12.27 -2.86
N ARG A 58 -0.80 12.05 -4.14
CA ARG A 58 -0.38 13.12 -5.06
C ARG A 58 -1.53 14.06 -5.38
N ALA A 59 -2.68 13.50 -5.75
CA ALA A 59 -3.87 14.29 -6.04
C ALA A 59 -4.30 15.13 -4.81
N ALA A 60 -4.34 14.51 -3.62
CA ALA A 60 -4.68 15.18 -2.37
C ALA A 60 -3.73 16.36 -2.04
N ALA A 61 -2.43 16.21 -2.30
CA ALA A 61 -1.48 17.29 -2.08
C ALA A 61 -1.66 18.45 -3.08
N ALA A 62 -2.00 18.14 -4.33
CA ALA A 62 -2.30 19.15 -5.34
C ALA A 62 -3.61 19.88 -5.05
N GLU A 63 -4.64 19.16 -4.60
CA GLU A 63 -5.93 19.71 -4.17
C GLU A 63 -5.74 20.67 -2.98
N LEU A 64 -4.85 20.33 -2.06
CA LEU A 64 -4.47 21.22 -0.96
C LEU A 64 -3.84 22.53 -1.46
N ASP A 65 -2.92 22.45 -2.43
CA ASP A 65 -2.28 23.64 -3.02
C ASP A 65 -3.30 24.54 -3.74
N VAL A 66 -4.30 23.96 -4.42
CA VAL A 66 -5.39 24.70 -5.07
C VAL A 66 -6.31 25.35 -4.02
N SER A 67 -6.68 24.63 -2.96
CA SER A 67 -7.56 25.17 -1.91
C SER A 67 -6.99 26.42 -1.24
N VAL A 68 -5.68 26.44 -0.98
CA VAL A 68 -4.98 27.59 -0.40
C VAL A 68 -4.91 28.76 -1.39
N ALA A 69 -4.73 28.48 -2.69
CA ALA A 69 -4.63 29.50 -3.72
C ALA A 69 -5.99 30.17 -4.03
N THR A 70 -7.08 29.41 -3.99
CA THR A 70 -8.42 29.91 -4.35
C THR A 70 -9.13 30.61 -3.18
N SER A 71 -8.81 30.27 -1.93
CA SER A 71 -9.40 30.92 -0.75
C SER A 71 -8.35 31.14 0.34
N PRO A 72 -7.59 32.25 0.27
CA PRO A 72 -6.59 32.60 1.27
C PRO A 72 -7.19 33.01 2.62
N SER A 73 -8.50 33.23 2.69
CA SER A 73 -9.21 33.69 3.88
C SER A 73 -10.52 32.91 4.01
N GLY A 74 -10.57 31.92 4.90
CA GLY A 74 -11.82 31.23 5.18
C GLY A 74 -11.69 29.95 6.00
N ILE A 75 -12.68 29.78 6.87
CA ILE A 75 -13.04 28.55 7.58
C ILE A 75 -13.16 27.37 6.59
N ASP A 76 -13.75 27.65 5.43
CA ASP A 76 -13.98 26.70 4.33
C ASP A 76 -12.69 26.03 3.86
N THR A 77 -11.58 26.77 3.84
CA THR A 77 -10.27 26.24 3.43
C THR A 77 -9.73 25.25 4.45
N VAL A 78 -9.96 25.49 5.74
CA VAL A 78 -9.42 24.65 6.82
C VAL A 78 -10.26 23.37 6.99
N GLU A 79 -11.58 23.45 6.82
CA GLU A 79 -12.44 22.27 6.77
C GLU A 79 -12.09 21.38 5.57
N ALA A 80 -11.86 21.97 4.39
CA ALA A 80 -11.41 21.26 3.19
C ALA A 80 -10.10 20.50 3.44
N VAL A 81 -9.13 21.08 4.15
CA VAL A 81 -7.89 20.40 4.55
C VAL A 81 -8.16 19.17 5.40
N SER A 82 -9.04 19.32 6.41
CA SER A 82 -9.37 18.21 7.31
C SER A 82 -10.01 17.04 6.54
N ALA A 83 -10.88 17.34 5.57
CA ALA A 83 -11.52 16.36 4.70
C ALA A 83 -10.50 15.68 3.77
N ILE A 84 -9.56 16.43 3.20
CA ILE A 84 -8.48 15.91 2.36
C ILE A 84 -7.58 14.97 3.16
N LEU A 85 -7.17 15.36 4.38
CA LEU A 85 -6.36 14.50 5.26
C LEU A 85 -7.13 13.24 5.67
N LYS A 86 -8.42 13.34 5.99
CA LYS A 86 -9.25 12.18 6.35
C LYS A 86 -9.39 11.21 5.18
N ARG A 87 -9.54 11.72 3.95
CA ARG A 87 -9.53 10.91 2.72
C ARG A 87 -8.18 10.23 2.49
N ALA A 88 -7.08 10.94 2.68
CA ALA A 88 -5.74 10.39 2.58
C ALA A 88 -5.47 9.29 3.63
N ALA A 89 -5.91 9.50 4.88
CA ALA A 89 -5.81 8.51 5.95
C ALA A 89 -6.65 7.25 5.67
N MET A 90 -7.83 7.40 5.07
CA MET A 90 -8.66 6.25 4.67
C MET A 90 -7.97 5.36 3.62
N VAL A 91 -7.18 5.96 2.73
CA VAL A 91 -6.43 5.23 1.70
C VAL A 91 -5.26 4.45 2.30
N THR A 92 -4.59 4.97 3.33
CA THR A 92 -3.41 4.34 3.94
C THR A 92 -3.73 3.41 5.11
N TYR A 93 -4.70 3.74 5.95
CA TYR A 93 -5.04 2.98 7.17
C TYR A 93 -6.37 2.21 7.08
N GLY A 94 -7.10 2.37 5.97
CA GLY A 94 -8.38 1.72 5.73
C GLY A 94 -9.58 2.53 6.22
N ARG A 95 -10.69 2.41 5.48
CA ARG A 95 -11.94 3.13 5.76
C ARG A 95 -12.52 2.81 7.14
N GLU A 96 -12.47 1.55 7.56
CA GLU A 96 -13.09 1.10 8.83
C GLU A 96 -12.48 1.78 10.06
N ARG A 97 -11.15 1.91 10.09
CA ARG A 97 -10.44 2.55 11.21
C ARG A 97 -10.60 4.06 11.23
N VAL A 98 -10.67 4.70 10.06
CA VAL A 98 -10.60 6.17 9.95
C VAL A 98 -11.98 6.82 9.88
N ALA A 99 -12.98 6.16 9.28
CA ALA A 99 -14.30 6.76 9.10
C ALA A 99 -15.00 7.08 10.43
N ALA A 100 -14.80 6.23 11.45
CA ALA A 100 -15.37 6.41 12.79
C ALA A 100 -14.69 7.53 13.61
N LEU A 101 -13.51 7.99 13.21
CA LEU A 101 -12.75 9.01 13.94
C LEU A 101 -13.26 10.40 13.60
N THR A 102 -13.72 11.14 14.61
CA THR A 102 -14.24 12.50 14.48
C THR A 102 -13.71 13.40 15.62
N GLY A 103 -13.50 14.68 15.33
CA GLY A 103 -13.09 15.68 16.32
C GLY A 103 -11.77 15.33 17.04
N PRO A 104 -11.74 15.26 18.38
CA PRO A 104 -10.52 14.98 19.14
C PRO A 104 -9.88 13.63 18.84
N SER A 105 -10.70 12.60 18.59
CA SER A 105 -10.22 11.26 18.24
C SER A 105 -9.48 11.24 16.91
N TRP A 106 -9.92 12.09 15.97
CA TRP A 106 -9.25 12.29 14.70
C TRP A 106 -7.93 13.05 14.87
N ALA A 107 -7.91 14.15 15.61
CA ALA A 107 -6.67 14.90 15.90
C ALA A 107 -5.60 14.00 16.56
N SER A 108 -6.01 13.21 17.55
CA SER A 108 -5.15 12.23 18.24
C SER A 108 -4.61 11.16 17.29
N PHE A 109 -5.41 10.69 16.34
CA PHE A 109 -4.97 9.72 15.34
C PHE A 109 -3.94 10.31 14.38
N VAL A 110 -4.14 11.55 13.93
CA VAL A 110 -3.19 12.20 13.02
C VAL A 110 -1.85 12.45 13.72
N ALA A 111 -1.86 12.81 15.00
CA ALA A 111 -0.65 12.92 15.82
C ALA A 111 0.10 11.57 15.94
N GLN A 112 -0.62 10.48 16.24
CA GLN A 112 -0.01 9.15 16.37
C GLN A 112 0.54 8.61 15.04
N THR A 113 -0.10 8.95 13.93
CA THR A 113 0.28 8.46 12.60
C THR A 113 1.28 9.36 11.89
N ALA A 114 1.74 10.44 12.52
CA ALA A 114 2.65 11.35 11.84
C ALA A 114 4.05 10.77 11.63
N PRO A 115 4.81 11.30 10.67
CA PRO A 115 6.20 10.93 10.46
C PRO A 115 7.11 11.53 11.55
N PRO A 116 8.23 10.88 11.90
CA PRO A 116 9.24 11.49 12.75
C PRO A 116 9.73 12.81 12.13
N GLY A 117 9.57 13.92 12.86
CA GLY A 117 9.90 15.28 12.39
C GLY A 117 8.70 16.17 12.02
N ALA A 118 7.47 15.63 11.99
CA ALA A 118 6.27 16.48 11.97
C ALA A 118 5.96 16.98 13.39
N ARG A 119 5.62 18.27 13.51
CA ARG A 119 5.10 18.85 14.76
C ARG A 119 3.65 18.41 14.98
N THR A 120 3.50 17.21 15.54
CA THR A 120 2.21 16.54 15.77
C THR A 120 1.33 17.27 16.76
N ASP A 121 1.97 17.89 17.76
CA ASP A 121 1.40 18.78 18.76
C ASP A 121 0.68 19.97 18.10
N VAL A 122 1.36 20.65 17.16
CA VAL A 122 0.79 21.82 16.49
C VAL A 122 -0.31 21.42 15.52
N LEU A 123 -0.19 20.28 14.84
CA LEU A 123 -1.19 19.81 13.90
C LEU A 123 -2.45 19.30 14.61
N ALA A 124 -2.30 18.56 15.72
CA ALA A 124 -3.42 18.12 16.53
C ALA A 124 -4.13 19.29 17.21
N ALA A 125 -3.38 20.20 17.84
CA ALA A 125 -3.96 21.39 18.47
C ALA A 125 -4.64 22.32 17.45
N GLY A 126 -4.10 22.40 16.24
CA GLY A 126 -4.68 23.16 15.15
C GLY A 126 -5.98 22.53 14.62
N LEU A 127 -6.02 21.21 14.47
CA LEU A 127 -7.25 20.47 14.12
C LEU A 127 -8.30 20.57 15.23
N GLU A 128 -7.93 20.44 16.51
CA GLU A 128 -8.86 20.58 17.63
C GLU A 128 -9.47 21.98 17.69
N ARG A 129 -8.66 23.03 17.50
CA ARG A 129 -9.16 24.41 17.39
C ARG A 129 -10.13 24.59 16.21
N LEU A 130 -9.82 23.97 15.07
CA LEU A 130 -10.69 23.93 13.89
C LEU A 130 -12.08 23.36 14.21
N PHE A 131 -12.14 22.24 14.95
CA PHE A 131 -13.40 21.61 15.34
C PHE A 131 -14.11 22.34 16.48
N ALA A 132 -13.37 23.01 17.37
CA ALA A 132 -13.93 23.72 18.52
C ALA A 132 -14.47 25.10 18.17
N CYS A 133 -13.75 25.86 17.33
CA CYS A 133 -14.13 27.20 16.90
C CYS A 133 -13.56 27.49 15.51
N PRO A 134 -14.32 27.20 14.44
CA PRO A 134 -13.84 27.31 13.06
C PRO A 134 -13.41 28.76 12.71
N GLU A 135 -14.15 29.76 13.23
CA GLU A 135 -13.93 31.19 12.98
C GLU A 135 -12.59 31.70 13.54
N SER A 136 -12.10 31.08 14.62
CA SER A 136 -10.90 31.56 15.31
C SER A 136 -9.59 31.13 14.64
N THR A 137 -9.65 30.24 13.63
CA THR A 137 -8.49 29.80 12.83
C THR A 137 -8.12 30.75 11.70
N ALA A 138 -8.92 31.82 11.48
CA ALA A 138 -8.65 32.83 10.47
C ALA A 138 -7.51 33.78 10.92
N GLY A 139 -6.27 33.37 10.70
CA GLY A 139 -5.06 34.12 11.05
C GLY A 139 -3.80 33.31 10.76
N GLY A 140 -2.60 33.87 10.97
CA GLY A 140 -1.29 33.28 10.59
C GLY A 140 -1.03 31.82 11.01
N ASP A 141 -1.81 31.27 11.94
CA ASP A 141 -1.84 29.85 12.32
C ASP A 141 -2.32 28.91 11.20
N ALA A 142 -3.19 29.38 10.30
CA ALA A 142 -3.69 28.59 9.18
C ALA A 142 -2.53 28.13 8.27
N GLY A 143 -1.60 29.05 7.93
CA GLY A 143 -0.40 28.77 7.15
C GLY A 143 0.47 27.65 7.75
N LEU A 144 0.63 27.65 9.08
CA LEU A 144 1.38 26.62 9.79
C LEU A 144 0.68 25.26 9.77
N LEU A 145 -0.65 25.26 9.90
CA LEU A 145 -1.47 24.05 9.80
C LEU A 145 -1.39 23.45 8.39
N PHE A 146 -1.48 24.26 7.33
CA PHE A 146 -1.31 23.81 5.94
C PHE A 146 0.08 23.19 5.71
N GLY A 147 1.13 23.86 6.19
CA GLY A 147 2.51 23.38 6.06
C GLY A 147 2.70 22.00 6.73
N GLN A 148 2.12 21.81 7.91
CA GLN A 148 2.19 20.54 8.63
C GLN A 148 1.30 19.45 8.01
N ALA A 149 0.11 19.80 7.52
CA ALA A 149 -0.76 18.90 6.77
C ALA A 149 -0.03 18.34 5.53
N LYS A 150 0.70 19.20 4.80
CA LYS A 150 1.52 18.81 3.66
C LYS A 150 2.72 17.94 4.06
N ALA A 151 3.36 18.21 5.20
CA ALA A 151 4.44 17.39 5.73
C ALA A 151 3.94 15.99 6.11
N TRP A 152 2.77 15.91 6.76
CA TRP A 152 2.12 14.66 7.10
C TRP A 152 1.79 13.84 5.85
N LEU A 153 1.12 14.44 4.83
CA LEU A 153 0.80 13.78 3.56
C LEU A 153 2.05 13.26 2.84
N ARG A 154 3.16 14.02 2.87
CA ARG A 154 4.43 13.57 2.30
C ARG A 154 4.99 12.36 3.02
N GLY A 155 4.96 12.33 4.35
CA GLY A 155 5.46 11.17 5.08
C GLY A 155 4.55 9.94 4.99
N GLN A 156 3.25 10.11 4.76
CA GLN A 156 2.38 8.97 4.44
C GLN A 156 2.74 8.29 3.11
N ARG A 157 3.27 9.01 2.11
CA ARG A 157 3.80 8.38 0.88
C ARG A 157 4.98 7.46 1.16
N GLY A 158 5.90 7.88 2.04
CA GLY A 158 7.06 7.06 2.41
C GLY A 158 6.64 5.75 3.09
N ARG A 159 5.56 5.78 3.88
CA ARG A 159 5.07 4.62 4.64
C ARG A 159 4.18 3.69 3.81
N ALA A 160 3.38 4.21 2.89
CA ALA A 160 2.78 3.40 1.81
C ALA A 160 3.88 2.74 0.94
N GLY A 161 5.05 3.37 0.92
CA GLY A 161 6.28 2.93 0.28
C GLY A 161 7.03 1.76 0.96
N SER A 162 6.69 1.38 2.20
CA SER A 162 7.53 0.50 3.01
C SER A 162 6.82 -0.72 3.62
N ALA A 163 5.58 -1.00 3.21
CA ALA A 163 4.73 -2.10 3.69
C ALA A 163 4.22 -3.00 2.56
#